data_AF-A0A401R9T7-F1
#
_entry.id   AF-A0A401R9T7-F1
#
_cell.length_a   1.000
_cell.length_b   1.000
_cell.length_c   1.000
_cell.angle_alpha   90.00
_cell.angle_beta   90.00
_cell.angle_gamma   90.00
#
_symmetry.space_group_name_H-M   'P 1'
#
loop_
_entity.id
_entity.type
_entity.pdbx_description
1 polymer ?
#
loop_
_entity_poly.entity_id
_entity_poly.type
_entity_poly.pdbx_seq_one_letter_code
_entity_poly.pdbx_strand_id
1 'polypeptide(L)'
;MVKGNSTRTEEVFEGIRSDLLNGDLAPGQRLKLIALAERFGVSMSVVREALTRLAEQGLVVSNPQRGFSVMPLSVDDLSDLTQTRVQLESLALRQAIALGGLEWESAVVAAHHTLERTAVDGADGRLNEDWPAVHKTFHQVLLSGAQSPRLEGIVNSLRDNAELYRRWYWALTEDQVRDLVAEHRQLRDLALARDADAAVAALAEHIGRAPRKLIAYAREHDLEDPTRRSTGA
;
A
#
# COMPACT_ATOMS: atom_id res chain seq x y z
N MET A 1 31.78 -3.19 -25.47
CA MET A 1 31.15 -3.47 -24.16
C MET A 1 30.31 -2.26 -23.75
N VAL A 2 28.99 -2.36 -23.87
CA VAL A 2 28.03 -1.32 -23.46
C VAL A 2 27.41 -1.80 -22.15
N LYS A 3 28.03 -1.44 -21.01
CA LYS A 3 27.49 -1.60 -19.66
C LYS A 3 27.67 -0.25 -18.98
N GLY A 4 26.64 0.58 -18.91
CA GLY A 4 26.78 1.92 -18.33
C GLY A 4 25.49 2.72 -18.15
N ASN A 5 24.45 2.47 -18.96
CA ASN A 5 23.17 3.20 -18.83
C ASN A 5 22.10 2.43 -18.06
N SER A 6 21.87 1.15 -18.40
CA SER A 6 20.78 0.35 -17.80
C SER A 6 20.91 0.19 -16.28
N THR A 7 22.12 0.03 -15.74
CA THR A 7 22.33 -0.09 -14.29
C THR A 7 22.13 1.24 -13.55
N ARG A 8 22.55 2.36 -14.16
CA ARG A 8 22.37 3.70 -13.56
C ARG A 8 20.93 4.16 -13.62
N THR A 9 20.20 3.84 -14.69
CA THR A 9 18.75 4.05 -14.76
C THR A 9 18.04 3.25 -13.68
N GLU A 10 18.46 2.01 -13.42
CA GLU A 10 17.90 1.17 -12.35
C GLU A 10 18.16 1.75 -10.95
N GLU A 11 19.38 2.21 -10.68
CA GLU A 11 19.72 2.85 -9.40
C GLU A 11 18.89 4.12 -9.15
N VAL A 12 18.72 4.96 -10.17
CA VAL A 12 17.87 6.17 -10.08
C VAL A 12 16.41 5.79 -9.89
N PHE A 13 15.95 4.76 -10.61
CA PHE A 13 14.60 4.23 -10.50
C PHE A 13 14.31 3.75 -9.07
N GLU A 14 15.14 2.86 -8.52
CA GLU A 14 14.95 2.35 -7.15
C GLU A 14 15.13 3.43 -6.10
N GLY A 15 16.05 4.38 -6.30
CA GLY A 15 16.22 5.52 -5.40
C GLY A 15 14.98 6.39 -5.30
N ILE A 16 14.44 6.83 -6.45
CA ILE A 16 13.20 7.63 -6.48
C ILE A 16 12.01 6.81 -5.99
N ARG A 17 11.93 5.52 -6.35
CA ARG A 17 10.88 4.61 -5.85
C ARG A 17 10.92 4.54 -4.33
N SER A 18 12.10 4.38 -3.73
CA SER A 18 12.28 4.38 -2.28
C SER A 18 11.79 5.69 -1.66
N ASP A 19 12.19 6.84 -2.20
CA ASP A 19 11.73 8.15 -1.69
C ASP A 19 10.20 8.30 -1.76
N LEU A 20 9.57 7.86 -2.85
CA LEU A 20 8.11 7.89 -3.03
C LEU A 20 7.41 6.99 -2.00
N LEU A 21 7.95 5.80 -1.81
CA LEU A 21 7.43 4.78 -0.90
C LEU A 21 7.69 5.12 0.57
N ASN A 22 8.70 5.93 0.88
CA ASN A 22 8.98 6.41 2.23
C ASN A 22 8.29 7.75 2.53
N GLY A 23 7.59 8.32 1.55
CA GLY A 23 6.92 9.63 1.64
C GLY A 23 7.87 10.83 1.72
N ASP A 24 9.15 10.64 1.39
CA ASP A 24 10.13 11.73 1.28
C ASP A 24 9.80 12.67 0.11
N LEU A 25 8.98 12.20 -0.84
CA LEU A 25 8.37 12.98 -1.92
C LEU A 25 6.86 13.06 -1.71
N ALA A 26 6.35 14.28 -1.47
CA ALA A 26 4.95 14.49 -1.15
C ALA A 26 4.02 14.20 -2.35
N PRO A 27 2.79 13.72 -2.13
CA PRO A 27 1.79 13.58 -3.19
C PRO A 27 1.63 14.87 -4.02
N GLY A 28 1.57 14.75 -5.35
CA GLY A 28 1.48 15.89 -6.25
C GLY A 28 2.75 16.75 -6.39
N GLN A 29 3.81 16.49 -5.61
CA GLN A 29 5.07 17.24 -5.69
C GLN A 29 5.67 17.16 -7.10
N ARG A 30 6.08 18.30 -7.65
CA ARG A 30 6.79 18.34 -8.93
C ARG A 30 8.19 17.76 -8.80
N LEU A 31 8.53 16.84 -9.70
CA LEU A 31 9.83 16.18 -9.79
C LEU A 31 10.70 16.92 -10.81
N LYS A 32 11.62 17.74 -10.30
CA LYS A 32 12.51 18.55 -11.13
C LYS A 32 13.66 17.69 -11.66
N LEU A 33 13.67 17.44 -12.97
CA LEU A 33 14.69 16.63 -13.65
C LEU A 33 16.13 17.09 -13.34
N ILE A 34 16.37 18.41 -13.29
CA ILE A 34 17.71 18.98 -13.03
C ILE A 34 18.17 18.61 -11.61
N ALA A 35 17.33 18.83 -10.60
CA ALA A 35 17.66 18.53 -9.21
C ALA A 35 17.89 17.03 -8.96
N LEU A 36 17.09 16.17 -9.60
CA LEU A 36 17.28 14.72 -9.54
C LEU A 36 18.57 14.29 -10.26
N ALA A 37 18.86 14.87 -11.42
CA ALA A 37 20.09 14.59 -12.16
C ALA A 37 21.34 14.94 -11.34
N GLU A 38 21.33 16.09 -10.67
CA GLU A 38 22.38 16.52 -9.74
C GLU A 38 22.51 15.58 -8.54
N ARG A 39 21.39 15.23 -7.89
CA ARG A 39 21.37 14.33 -6.72
C ARG A 39 21.98 12.96 -7.02
N PHE A 40 21.61 12.37 -8.15
CA PHE A 40 22.07 11.04 -8.54
C PHE A 40 23.37 11.06 -9.38
N GLY A 41 23.91 12.25 -9.70
CA GLY A 41 25.12 12.40 -10.51
C GLY A 41 25.00 11.83 -11.94
N VAL A 42 23.79 11.89 -12.53
CA VAL A 42 23.47 11.33 -13.86
C VAL A 42 22.97 12.42 -14.81
N SER A 43 22.76 12.08 -16.10
CA SER A 43 22.14 13.00 -17.05
C SER A 43 20.62 13.10 -16.84
N MET A 44 20.01 14.21 -17.26
CA MET A 44 18.54 14.37 -17.25
C MET A 44 17.82 13.31 -18.11
N SER A 45 18.48 12.74 -19.12
CA SER A 45 17.90 11.68 -19.95
C SER A 45 17.69 10.40 -19.15
N VAL A 46 18.65 10.03 -18.29
CA VAL A 46 18.57 8.85 -17.41
C VAL A 46 17.45 9.02 -16.39
N VAL A 47 17.36 10.22 -15.77
CA VAL A 47 16.26 10.54 -14.84
C VAL A 47 14.91 10.47 -15.54
N ARG A 48 14.79 11.01 -16.75
CA ARG A 48 13.55 10.96 -17.53
C ARG A 48 13.13 9.52 -17.81
N GLU A 49 14.06 8.64 -18.17
CA GLU A 49 13.78 7.22 -18.40
C GLU A 49 13.27 6.54 -17.13
N ALA A 50 13.92 6.77 -15.99
CA ALA A 50 13.48 6.24 -14.69
C ALA A 50 12.08 6.75 -14.31
N LEU A 51 11.81 8.05 -14.49
CA LEU A 51 10.49 8.64 -14.19
C LEU A 51 9.39 8.17 -15.15
N THR A 52 9.71 7.89 -16.42
CA THR A 52 8.76 7.26 -17.35
C THR A 52 8.38 5.86 -16.88
N ARG A 53 9.36 5.04 -16.46
CA ARG A 53 9.09 3.71 -15.88
C ARG A 53 8.26 3.80 -14.59
N LEU A 54 8.53 4.77 -13.73
CA LEU A 54 7.73 5.02 -12.53
C LEU A 54 6.30 5.48 -12.88
N ALA A 55 6.13 6.22 -13.99
CA ALA A 55 4.83 6.62 -14.48
C ALA A 55 4.03 5.45 -15.07
N GLU A 56 4.70 4.50 -15.74
CA GLU A 56 4.10 3.23 -16.16
C GLU A 56 3.61 2.39 -14.97
N GLN A 57 4.25 2.54 -13.80
CA GLN A 57 3.82 1.93 -12.54
C GLN A 57 2.81 2.78 -11.75
N GLY A 58 2.39 3.93 -12.27
CA GLY A 58 1.43 4.83 -11.60
C GLY A 58 1.98 5.57 -10.39
N LEU A 59 3.28 5.49 -10.08
CA LEU A 59 3.88 6.17 -8.92
C LEU A 59 4.14 7.66 -9.19
N VAL A 60 4.22 8.02 -10.47
CA VAL A 60 4.50 9.37 -10.97
C VAL A 60 3.51 9.67 -12.11
N VAL A 61 3.09 10.93 -12.24
CA VAL A 61 2.30 11.41 -13.37
C VAL A 61 3.24 12.15 -14.34
N SER A 62 3.21 11.75 -15.61
CA SER A 62 3.87 12.47 -16.70
C SER A 62 2.88 13.45 -17.33
N ASN A 63 3.18 14.75 -17.25
CA ASN A 63 2.42 15.80 -17.89
C ASN A 63 3.22 16.39 -19.07
N PRO A 64 2.70 16.34 -20.31
CA PRO A 64 3.41 16.79 -21.51
C PRO A 64 3.98 18.22 -21.43
N GLN A 65 3.32 19.11 -20.68
CA GLN A 65 3.74 20.52 -20.57
C GLN A 65 4.39 20.86 -19.22
N ARG A 66 4.20 20.02 -18.18
CA ARG A 66 4.63 20.33 -16.81
C ARG A 66 5.73 19.41 -16.28
N GLY A 67 6.16 18.41 -17.07
CA GLY A 67 7.17 17.44 -16.65
C GLY A 67 6.54 16.34 -15.79
N PHE A 68 7.24 15.91 -14.75
CA PHE A 68 6.79 14.83 -13.88
C PHE A 68 6.38 15.36 -12.50
N SER A 69 5.41 14.70 -11.89
CA SER A 69 5.03 14.92 -10.50
C SER A 69 4.72 13.60 -9.81
N VAL A 70 4.91 13.52 -8.50
CA VAL A 70 4.38 12.42 -7.69
C VAL A 70 2.88 12.30 -7.97
N MET A 71 2.36 11.06 -8.03
CA MET A 71 0.92 10.87 -8.14
C MET A 71 0.19 11.65 -7.02
N PRO A 72 -0.87 12.42 -7.35
CA PRO A 72 -1.65 13.09 -6.31
C PRO A 72 -2.40 12.06 -5.46
N LEU A 73 -2.70 12.43 -4.22
CA LEU A 73 -3.54 11.62 -3.37
C LEU A 73 -5.00 11.88 -3.75
N SER A 74 -5.61 10.89 -4.41
CA SER A 74 -7.02 10.96 -4.79
C SER A 74 -7.89 10.40 -3.67
N VAL A 75 -8.59 11.29 -2.95
CA VAL A 75 -9.51 10.90 -1.86
C VAL A 75 -10.65 10.02 -2.38
N ASP A 76 -11.18 10.32 -3.57
CA ASP A 76 -12.26 9.55 -4.19
C ASP A 76 -11.79 8.13 -4.54
N ASP A 77 -10.61 8.02 -5.15
CA ASP A 77 -10.02 6.73 -5.52
C ASP A 77 -9.69 5.89 -4.27
N LEU A 78 -9.06 6.50 -3.26
CA LEU A 78 -8.78 5.82 -2.00
C LEU A 78 -10.07 5.35 -1.29
N SER A 79 -11.14 6.15 -1.35
CA SER A 79 -12.44 5.79 -0.77
C SER A 79 -13.09 4.62 -1.51
N ASP A 80 -13.14 4.69 -2.85
CA ASP A 80 -13.69 3.63 -3.71
C ASP A 80 -12.90 2.32 -3.58
N LEU A 81 -11.57 2.40 -3.64
CA LEU A 81 -10.67 1.26 -3.45
C LEU A 81 -10.87 0.63 -2.06
N THR A 82 -10.96 1.45 -1.01
CA THR A 82 -11.17 0.96 0.36
C THR A 82 -12.53 0.26 0.50
N GLN A 83 -13.61 0.85 -0.04
CA GLN A 83 -14.94 0.26 0.02
C GLN A 83 -14.99 -1.08 -0.73
N THR A 84 -14.42 -1.12 -1.94
CA THR A 84 -14.35 -2.34 -2.76
C THR A 84 -13.56 -3.43 -2.05
N ARG A 85 -12.41 -3.07 -1.44
CA ARG A 85 -11.62 -4.00 -0.63
C ARG A 85 -12.40 -4.54 0.55
N VAL A 86 -13.06 -3.69 1.33
CA VAL A 86 -13.87 -4.13 2.47
C VAL A 86 -14.92 -5.14 2.03
N GLN A 87 -15.64 -4.89 0.93
CA GLN A 87 -16.67 -5.81 0.45
C GLN A 87 -16.10 -7.17 0.01
N LEU A 88 -15.07 -7.17 -0.84
CA LEU A 88 -14.53 -8.41 -1.42
C LEU A 88 -13.70 -9.21 -0.42
N GLU A 89 -12.91 -8.54 0.43
CA GLU A 89 -12.14 -9.21 1.47
C GLU A 89 -13.06 -9.76 2.57
N SER A 90 -14.19 -9.09 2.87
CA SER A 90 -15.21 -9.63 3.79
C SER A 90 -15.88 -10.88 3.23
N LEU A 91 -16.22 -10.88 1.94
CA LEU A 91 -16.74 -12.07 1.25
C LEU A 91 -15.75 -13.23 1.33
N ALA A 92 -14.47 -12.96 1.01
CA ALA A 92 -13.41 -13.96 1.07
C ALA A 92 -13.22 -14.48 2.51
N LEU A 93 -13.24 -13.62 3.52
CA LEU A 93 -13.07 -14.03 4.91
C LEU A 93 -14.22 -14.93 5.40
N ARG A 94 -15.47 -14.59 5.06
CA ARG A 94 -16.63 -15.45 5.38
C ARG A 94 -16.49 -16.83 4.74
N GLN A 95 -16.08 -16.88 3.48
CA GLN A 95 -15.85 -18.14 2.77
C GLN A 95 -14.68 -18.91 3.39
N ALA A 96 -13.60 -18.23 3.77
CA ALA A 96 -12.45 -18.85 4.41
C ALA A 96 -12.80 -19.48 5.75
N ILE A 97 -13.57 -18.77 6.57
CA ILE A 97 -14.05 -19.29 7.85
C ILE A 97 -15.05 -20.44 7.65
N ALA A 98 -15.89 -20.42 6.61
CA ALA A 98 -16.86 -21.48 6.37
C ALA A 98 -16.24 -22.76 5.76
N LEU A 99 -15.24 -22.62 4.90
CA LEU A 99 -14.70 -23.70 4.07
C LEU A 99 -13.31 -24.18 4.49
N GLY A 100 -12.56 -23.35 5.22
CA GLY A 100 -11.18 -23.65 5.62
C GLY A 100 -11.09 -24.83 6.58
N GLY A 101 -10.14 -25.75 6.35
CA GLY A 101 -9.87 -26.88 7.23
C GLY A 101 -8.73 -26.62 8.22
N LEU A 102 -8.29 -27.67 8.92
CA LEU A 102 -7.19 -27.61 9.90
C LEU A 102 -5.86 -27.13 9.30
N GLU A 103 -5.59 -27.46 8.02
CA GLU A 103 -4.40 -26.98 7.31
C GLU A 103 -4.42 -25.45 7.14
N TRP A 104 -5.58 -24.88 6.82
CA TRP A 104 -5.76 -23.43 6.73
C TRP A 104 -5.60 -22.77 8.09
N GLU A 105 -6.20 -23.31 9.16
CA GLU A 105 -6.02 -22.80 10.53
C GLU A 105 -4.53 -22.78 10.94
N SER A 106 -3.82 -23.87 10.66
CA SER A 106 -2.38 -23.99 10.95
C SER A 106 -1.56 -22.94 10.18
N ALA A 107 -1.90 -22.72 8.91
CA ALA A 107 -1.26 -21.70 8.09
C ALA A 107 -1.53 -20.28 8.62
N VAL A 108 -2.76 -19.99 9.06
CA VAL A 108 -3.13 -18.69 9.66
C VAL A 108 -2.32 -18.44 10.93
N VAL A 109 -2.17 -19.45 11.80
CA VAL A 109 -1.33 -19.36 13.01
C VAL A 109 0.13 -19.08 12.65
N ALA A 110 0.70 -19.81 11.69
CA ALA A 110 2.09 -19.64 11.29
C ALA A 110 2.35 -18.26 10.66
N ALA A 111 1.45 -17.79 9.81
CA ALA A 111 1.55 -16.48 9.18
C ALA A 111 1.41 -15.35 10.20
N HIS A 112 0.47 -15.47 11.15
CA HIS A 112 0.34 -14.52 12.26
C HIS A 112 1.58 -14.50 13.14
N HIS A 113 2.14 -15.66 13.49
CA HIS A 113 3.35 -15.74 14.30
C HIS A 113 4.52 -15.01 13.64
N THR A 114 4.69 -15.19 12.32
CA THR A 114 5.71 -14.47 11.55
C THR A 114 5.47 -12.96 11.61
N LEU A 115 4.24 -12.51 11.37
CA LEU A 115 3.86 -11.10 11.42
C LEU A 115 4.10 -10.47 12.80
N GLU A 116 3.68 -11.15 13.88
CA GLU A 116 3.84 -10.66 15.26
C GLU A 116 5.31 -10.55 15.69
N ARG A 117 6.19 -11.39 15.12
CA ARG A 117 7.63 -11.36 15.41
C ARG A 117 8.42 -10.38 14.54
N THR A 118 7.83 -9.85 13.48
CA THR A 118 8.44 -8.81 12.66
C THR A 118 8.06 -7.45 13.22
N ALA A 119 9.06 -6.68 13.64
CA ALA A 119 8.84 -5.31 14.13
C ALA A 119 8.20 -4.45 13.03
N VAL A 120 7.18 -3.65 13.41
CA VAL A 120 6.56 -2.68 12.50
C VAL A 120 7.55 -1.57 12.18
N ASP A 121 8.24 -1.06 13.20
CA ASP A 121 9.21 0.01 13.06
C ASP A 121 10.62 -0.57 12.84
N GLY A 122 11.36 0.03 11.92
CA GLY A 122 12.78 -0.18 11.69
C GLY A 122 13.63 0.56 12.72
N ALA A 123 14.95 0.32 12.66
CA ALA A 123 15.91 0.89 13.62
C ALA A 123 16.00 2.43 13.58
N ASP A 124 15.58 3.05 12.46
CA ASP A 124 15.57 4.49 12.25
C ASP A 124 14.20 5.14 12.57
N GLY A 125 13.25 4.36 13.09
CA GLY A 125 11.89 4.81 13.40
C GLY A 125 10.97 4.92 12.18
N ARG A 126 11.43 4.52 10.98
CA ARG A 126 10.56 4.38 9.79
C ARG A 126 9.92 3.00 9.77
N LEU A 127 8.97 2.79 8.85
CA LEU A 127 8.39 1.46 8.60
C LEU A 127 9.50 0.47 8.20
N ASN A 128 9.55 -0.67 8.88
CA ASN A 128 10.44 -1.77 8.54
C ASN A 128 10.13 -2.29 7.12
N GLU A 129 11.15 -2.40 6.27
CA GLU A 129 11.01 -2.84 4.87
C GLU A 129 10.46 -4.28 4.73
N ASP A 130 10.71 -5.15 5.70
CA ASP A 130 10.23 -6.53 5.71
C ASP A 130 8.76 -6.64 6.13
N TRP A 131 8.28 -5.69 6.94
CA TRP A 131 6.95 -5.76 7.54
C TRP A 131 5.80 -5.77 6.51
N PRO A 132 5.80 -4.93 5.45
CA PRO A 132 4.78 -4.98 4.41
C PRO A 132 4.61 -6.36 3.76
N ALA A 133 5.71 -7.08 3.55
CA ALA A 133 5.67 -8.40 2.91
C ALA A 133 4.99 -9.43 3.82
N VAL A 134 5.39 -9.51 5.09
CA VAL A 134 4.78 -10.45 6.05
C VAL A 134 3.33 -10.07 6.37
N HIS A 135 3.01 -8.78 6.40
CA HIS A 135 1.64 -8.27 6.54
C HIS A 135 0.76 -8.72 5.38
N LYS A 136 1.25 -8.57 4.13
CA LYS A 136 0.57 -9.07 2.94
C LYS A 136 0.35 -10.58 3.01
N THR A 137 1.37 -11.34 3.38
CA THR A 137 1.26 -12.81 3.52
C THR A 137 0.22 -13.23 4.54
N PHE A 138 0.17 -12.60 5.72
CA PHE A 138 -0.86 -12.91 6.73
C PHE A 138 -2.26 -12.76 6.17
N HIS A 139 -2.55 -11.62 5.52
CA HIS A 139 -3.85 -11.37 4.93
C HIS A 139 -4.19 -12.32 3.78
N GLN A 140 -3.21 -12.70 2.95
CA GLN A 140 -3.43 -13.69 1.89
C GLN A 140 -3.80 -15.05 2.46
N VAL A 141 -3.08 -15.52 3.47
CA VAL A 141 -3.35 -16.80 4.14
C VAL A 141 -4.69 -16.77 4.88
N LEU A 142 -5.02 -15.66 5.54
CA LEU A 142 -6.32 -15.49 6.20
C LEU A 142 -7.49 -15.68 5.24
N LEU A 143 -7.36 -15.19 4.00
CA LEU A 143 -8.41 -15.25 2.98
C LEU A 143 -8.35 -16.49 2.08
N SER A 144 -7.24 -17.21 2.04
CA SER A 144 -7.04 -18.34 1.10
C SER A 144 -7.98 -19.52 1.35
N GLY A 145 -8.51 -19.64 2.58
CA GLY A 145 -9.53 -20.64 2.92
C GLY A 145 -10.79 -20.56 2.05
N ALA A 146 -11.04 -19.43 1.37
CA ALA A 146 -12.17 -19.23 0.47
C ALA A 146 -12.12 -20.17 -0.76
N GLN A 147 -10.95 -20.74 -1.07
CA GLN A 147 -10.74 -21.72 -2.15
C GLN A 147 -11.22 -21.20 -3.52
N SER A 148 -11.12 -19.89 -3.75
CA SER A 148 -11.53 -19.23 -4.99
C SER A 148 -10.34 -18.49 -5.62
N PRO A 149 -9.62 -19.11 -6.57
CA PRO A 149 -8.47 -18.48 -7.22
C PRO A 149 -8.79 -17.16 -7.92
N ARG A 150 -10.04 -17.00 -8.40
CA ARG A 150 -10.49 -15.75 -9.02
C ARG A 150 -10.64 -14.63 -8.00
N LEU A 151 -11.29 -14.92 -6.87
CA LEU A 151 -11.49 -13.93 -5.81
C LEU A 151 -10.14 -13.54 -5.20
N GLU A 152 -9.25 -14.51 -4.99
CA GLU A 152 -7.89 -14.28 -4.52
C GLU A 152 -7.11 -13.35 -5.45
N GLY A 153 -7.16 -13.58 -6.77
CA GLY A 153 -6.51 -12.72 -7.76
C GLY A 153 -7.02 -11.27 -7.71
N ILE A 154 -8.34 -11.08 -7.59
CA ILE A 154 -8.94 -9.74 -7.49
C ILE A 154 -8.53 -9.05 -6.19
N VAL A 155 -8.64 -9.74 -5.05
CA VAL A 155 -8.26 -9.18 -3.74
C VAL A 155 -6.77 -8.81 -3.69
N ASN A 156 -5.91 -9.67 -4.23
CA ASN A 156 -4.47 -9.40 -4.30
C ASN A 156 -4.16 -8.15 -5.13
N SER A 157 -4.78 -8.01 -6.29
CA SER A 157 -4.63 -6.82 -7.12
C SER A 157 -5.09 -5.54 -6.40
N LEU A 158 -6.21 -5.59 -5.67
CA LEU A 158 -6.69 -4.44 -4.91
C LEU A 158 -5.77 -4.08 -3.74
N ARG A 159 -5.17 -5.09 -3.06
CA ARG A 159 -4.16 -4.84 -2.02
C ARG A 159 -2.94 -4.16 -2.60
N ASP A 160 -2.46 -4.63 -3.75
CA ASP A 160 -1.31 -4.07 -4.47
C ASP A 160 -1.58 -2.61 -4.86
N ASN A 161 -2.76 -2.32 -5.39
CA ASN A 161 -3.20 -0.95 -5.70
C ASN A 161 -3.27 -0.06 -4.44
N ALA A 162 -3.53 -0.64 -3.26
CA ALA A 162 -3.62 0.08 -2.00
C ALA A 162 -2.25 0.27 -1.31
N GLU A 163 -1.17 -0.37 -1.77
CA GLU A 163 0.13 -0.33 -1.08
C GLU A 163 0.72 1.08 -1.01
N LEU A 164 0.64 1.86 -2.09
CA LEU A 164 1.17 3.22 -2.08
C LEU A 164 0.44 4.12 -1.08
N TYR A 165 -0.89 4.07 -1.05
CA TYR A 165 -1.67 4.79 -0.05
C TYR A 165 -1.32 4.35 1.36
N ARG A 166 -1.09 3.04 1.58
CA ARG A 166 -0.66 2.53 2.88
C ARG A 166 0.69 3.11 3.28
N ARG A 167 1.66 3.12 2.37
CA ARG A 167 2.97 3.72 2.58
C ARG A 167 2.89 5.20 2.94
N TRP A 168 2.06 5.97 2.25
CA TRP A 168 1.79 7.37 2.60
C TRP A 168 1.10 7.52 3.95
N TYR A 169 0.22 6.61 4.35
CA TYR A 169 -0.33 6.61 5.70
C TYR A 169 0.78 6.52 6.75
N TRP A 170 1.75 5.61 6.62
CA TRP A 170 2.88 5.53 7.57
C TRP A 170 3.81 6.74 7.51
N ALA A 171 4.07 7.27 6.31
CA ALA A 171 5.02 8.35 6.15
C ALA A 171 4.46 9.73 6.56
N LEU A 172 3.16 9.94 6.37
CA LEU A 172 2.53 11.27 6.48
C LEU A 172 1.65 11.42 7.73
N THR A 173 1.26 10.32 8.37
CA THR A 173 0.32 10.38 9.50
C THR A 173 0.91 9.78 10.77
N GLU A 174 0.53 10.34 11.91
CA GLU A 174 0.82 9.75 13.21
C GLU A 174 -0.41 8.98 13.73
N ASP A 175 -0.22 7.69 14.03
CA ASP A 175 -1.24 6.84 14.65
C ASP A 175 -0.72 6.13 15.90
N GLN A 176 -0.22 6.93 16.85
CA GLN A 176 0.37 6.45 18.10
C GLN A 176 -0.58 5.60 18.97
N VAL A 177 -1.89 5.62 18.70
CA VAL A 177 -2.92 4.86 19.43
C VAL A 177 -3.25 3.53 18.74
N ARG A 178 -2.70 3.25 17.56
CA ARG A 178 -3.01 2.02 16.83
C ARG A 178 -2.11 0.88 17.28
N ASP A 179 -2.71 -0.10 17.94
CA ASP A 179 -2.07 -1.37 18.23
C ASP A 179 -2.31 -2.35 17.07
N LEU A 180 -1.46 -2.28 16.04
CA LEU A 180 -1.52 -3.18 14.88
C LEU A 180 -1.39 -4.65 15.30
N VAL A 181 -0.51 -4.94 16.26
CA VAL A 181 -0.29 -6.31 16.74
C VAL A 181 -1.57 -6.88 17.34
N ALA A 182 -2.29 -6.08 18.16
CA ALA A 182 -3.58 -6.48 18.70
C ALA A 182 -4.65 -6.64 17.61
N GLU A 183 -4.71 -5.76 16.61
CA GLU A 183 -5.65 -5.88 15.48
C GLU A 183 -5.45 -7.22 14.73
N HIS A 184 -4.20 -7.57 14.39
CA HIS A 184 -3.91 -8.84 13.70
C HIS A 184 -4.12 -10.06 14.58
N ARG A 185 -3.83 -9.96 15.88
CA ARG A 185 -4.12 -11.02 16.86
C ARG A 185 -5.63 -11.29 16.96
N GLN A 186 -6.42 -10.23 17.05
CA GLN A 186 -7.88 -10.32 17.09
C GLN A 186 -8.43 -10.97 15.82
N LEU A 187 -7.93 -10.59 14.63
CA LEU A 187 -8.34 -11.20 13.37
C LEU A 187 -8.07 -12.71 13.33
N ARG A 188 -6.87 -13.13 13.74
CA ARG A 188 -6.51 -14.55 13.87
C ARG A 188 -7.49 -15.25 14.82
N ASP A 189 -7.68 -14.73 16.02
CA ASP A 189 -8.48 -15.38 17.06
C ASP A 189 -9.94 -15.55 16.65
N LEU A 190 -10.55 -14.52 16.05
CA LEU A 190 -11.92 -14.58 15.54
C LEU A 190 -12.07 -15.56 14.38
N ALA A 191 -11.10 -15.61 13.47
CA ALA A 191 -11.10 -16.56 12.37
C ALA A 191 -11.01 -18.02 12.86
N LEU A 192 -10.13 -18.30 13.82
CA LEU A 192 -9.97 -19.63 14.42
C LEU A 192 -11.16 -20.02 15.31
N ALA A 193 -11.80 -19.06 15.97
CA ALA A 193 -13.06 -19.26 16.70
C ALA A 193 -14.27 -19.47 15.78
N ARG A 194 -14.07 -19.35 14.45
CA ARG A 194 -15.11 -19.45 13.41
C ARG A 194 -16.23 -18.40 13.56
N ASP A 195 -15.94 -17.27 14.22
CA ASP A 195 -16.88 -16.15 14.34
C ASP A 195 -16.78 -15.24 13.11
N ALA A 196 -17.48 -15.63 12.04
CA ALA A 196 -17.41 -14.95 10.77
C ALA A 196 -17.89 -13.49 10.82
N ASP A 197 -18.90 -13.19 11.63
CA ASP A 197 -19.45 -11.83 11.73
C ASP A 197 -18.49 -10.90 12.45
N ALA A 198 -17.96 -11.32 13.60
CA ALA A 198 -16.99 -10.52 14.33
C ALA A 198 -15.67 -10.38 13.54
N ALA A 199 -15.20 -11.45 12.88
CA ALA A 199 -13.97 -11.41 12.09
C ALA A 199 -14.09 -10.43 10.90
N VAL A 200 -15.25 -10.41 10.23
CA VAL A 200 -15.53 -9.45 9.15
C VAL A 200 -15.60 -8.02 9.65
N ALA A 201 -16.25 -7.78 10.79
CA ALA A 201 -16.30 -6.45 11.39
C ALA A 201 -14.90 -5.94 11.76
N ALA A 202 -14.09 -6.80 12.39
CA ALA A 202 -12.70 -6.49 12.71
C ALA A 202 -11.85 -6.21 11.46
N LEU A 203 -12.04 -7.00 10.38
CA LEU A 203 -11.31 -6.82 9.12
C LEU A 203 -11.69 -5.52 8.43
N ALA A 204 -13.00 -5.19 8.39
CA ALA A 204 -13.49 -3.96 7.79
C ALA A 204 -12.92 -2.72 8.52
N GLU A 205 -12.91 -2.73 9.85
CA GLU A 205 -12.32 -1.65 10.65
C GLU A 205 -10.81 -1.53 10.42
N HIS A 206 -10.09 -2.66 10.42
CA HIS A 206 -8.65 -2.72 10.15
C HIS A 206 -8.29 -2.13 8.77
N ILE A 207 -9.03 -2.50 7.72
CA ILE A 207 -8.82 -2.00 6.35
C ILE A 207 -9.15 -0.50 6.28
N GLY A 208 -10.24 -0.06 6.93
CA GLY A 208 -10.76 1.30 6.81
C GLY A 208 -10.05 2.35 7.68
N ARG A 209 -9.31 1.95 8.71
CA ARG A 209 -8.66 2.89 9.65
C ARG A 209 -7.56 3.74 9.01
N ALA A 210 -6.60 3.11 8.35
CA ALA A 210 -5.49 3.82 7.69
C ALA A 210 -5.98 4.79 6.59
N PRO A 211 -6.86 4.37 5.66
CA PRO A 211 -7.44 5.27 4.67
C PRO A 211 -8.16 6.48 5.26
N ARG A 212 -8.97 6.31 6.32
CA ARG A 212 -9.65 7.44 7.00
C ARG A 212 -8.66 8.48 7.52
N LYS A 213 -7.56 8.04 8.14
CA LYS A 213 -6.51 8.96 8.62
C LYS A 213 -5.80 9.66 7.48
N LEU A 214 -5.44 8.93 6.43
CA LEU A 214 -4.77 9.51 5.27
C LEU A 214 -5.66 10.51 4.52
N ILE A 215 -6.96 10.23 4.40
CA ILE A 215 -7.94 11.17 3.82
C ILE A 215 -8.05 12.43 4.67
N ALA A 216 -8.09 12.30 6.00
CA ALA A 216 -8.12 13.47 6.90
C ALA A 216 -6.86 14.33 6.72
N TYR A 217 -5.68 13.69 6.70
CA TYR A 217 -4.41 14.38 6.43
C TYR A 217 -4.41 15.10 5.07
N ALA A 218 -4.88 14.43 4.01
CA ALA A 218 -4.92 14.99 2.66
C ALA A 218 -5.80 16.25 2.58
N ARG A 219 -6.95 16.23 3.26
CA ARG A 219 -7.88 17.36 3.36
C ARG A 219 -7.30 18.53 4.13
N GLU A 220 -6.63 18.27 5.24
CA GLU A 220 -5.97 19.30 6.07
C GLU A 220 -4.85 20.03 5.32
N HIS A 221 -4.19 19.35 4.37
CA HIS A 221 -3.01 19.87 3.65
C HIS A 221 -3.28 20.24 2.18
N ASP A 222 -4.54 20.27 1.74
CA ASP A 222 -4.96 20.57 0.35
C ASP A 222 -4.20 19.75 -0.71
N LEU A 223 -3.99 18.46 -0.42
CA LEU A 223 -3.30 17.50 -1.29
C LEU A 223 -4.24 16.78 -2.27
N GLU A 224 -5.53 17.15 -2.27
CA GLU A 224 -6.52 16.57 -3.16
C GLU A 224 -6.22 16.90 -4.62
N ASP A 225 -6.43 15.93 -5.52
CA ASP A 225 -6.33 16.16 -6.96
C ASP A 225 -7.36 17.24 -7.40
N PRO A 226 -6.91 18.43 -7.85
CA PRO A 226 -7.81 19.51 -8.22
C PRO A 226 -8.68 19.18 -9.45
N THR A 227 -8.36 18.12 -10.20
CA THR A 227 -9.10 17.71 -11.40
C THR A 227 -10.29 16.78 -11.11
N ARG A 228 -10.43 16.27 -9.88
CA ARG A 228 -11.56 15.44 -9.44
C ARG A 228 -12.48 16.14 -8.43
N ARG A 229 -12.31 17.45 -8.16
CA ARG A 229 -13.38 18.22 -7.50
C ARG A 229 -14.64 18.05 -8.36
N SER A 230 -15.62 17.36 -7.80
CA SER A 230 -16.85 16.96 -8.47
C SER A 230 -17.32 18.03 -9.45
N THR A 231 -17.57 17.61 -10.69
CA THR A 231 -18.64 18.15 -11.52
C THR A 231 -19.96 17.99 -10.74
N GLY A 232 -20.15 18.85 -9.75
CA GLY A 232 -21.34 19.01 -8.94
C GLY A 232 -21.90 20.40 -9.24
N ALA A 233 -22.64 20.48 -10.35
CA ALA A 233 -23.59 21.53 -10.65
C ALA A 233 -24.94 20.85 -10.91
#